data_AF-A0A2E4J2A9-F1
#
_entry.id   AF-A0A2E4J2A9-F1
#
_cell.length_a   1.000
_cell.length_b   1.000
_cell.length_c   1.000
_cell.angle_alpha   90.00
_cell.angle_beta   90.00
_cell.angle_gamma   90.00
#
_symmetry.space_group_name_H-M   'P 1'
#
loop_
_entity.id
_entity.type
_entity.pdbx_description
1 polymer ?
#
loop_
_entity_poly.entity_id
_entity_poly.type
_entity_poly.pdbx_seq_one_letter_code
_entity_poly.pdbx_strand_id
1 'polypeptide(L)' 'MCVKCPLEELERRELARGDRQVGFARMQSERVHRYGEYDFEIDTHRNTSEECAQQLKELLLSGQKGSAFDRIRQNNV' A
#
# COMPACT_ATOMS: atom_id res chain seq x y z
N MET A 1 3.00 5.80 4.97
CA MET A 1 3.31 4.41 4.58
C MET A 1 2.17 3.86 3.73
N CYS A 2 2.47 3.06 2.71
CA CYS A 2 1.46 2.30 1.96
C CYS A 2 1.90 0.86 1.69
N VAL A 3 0.91 0.01 1.42
CA VAL A 3 1.10 -1.33 0.85
C VAL A 3 0.78 -1.26 -0.64
N LYS A 4 1.69 -1.72 -1.49
CA LYS A 4 1.57 -1.74 -2.95
C LYS A 4 1.49 -3.18 -3.46
N CYS A 5 0.72 -3.33 -4.52
CA CYS A 5 0.63 -4.54 -5.33
C CYS A 5 0.12 -4.12 -6.72
N PRO A 6 0.66 -4.64 -7.82
CA PRO A 6 0.14 -4.39 -9.15
C PRO A 6 -1.35 -4.71 -9.24
N LEU A 7 -2.12 -3.88 -9.94
CA LEU A 7 -3.57 -4.04 -10.05
C LEU A 7 -3.96 -5.41 -10.62
N GLU A 8 -3.22 -5.88 -11.63
CA GLU A 8 -3.44 -7.19 -12.25
C GLU A 8 -3.31 -8.34 -11.25
N GLU A 9 -2.34 -8.26 -10.34
CA GLU A 9 -2.15 -9.27 -9.29
C GLU A 9 -3.24 -9.18 -8.22
N LEU A 10 -3.68 -7.97 -7.87
CA LEU A 10 -4.81 -7.78 -6.94
C LEU A 10 -6.11 -8.37 -7.52
N GLU A 11 -6.39 -8.14 -8.80
CA GLU A 11 -7.57 -8.70 -9.49
C GLU A 11 -7.48 -10.23 -9.58
N ARG A 12 -6.29 -10.80 -9.89
CA ARG A 12 -6.07 -12.25 -9.89
C ARG A 12 -6.33 -12.87 -8.51
N ARG A 13 -5.85 -12.23 -7.42
CA ARG A 13 -6.06 -12.69 -6.04
C ARG A 13 -7.51 -12.56 -5.60
N GLU A 14 -8.20 -11.50 -6.02
CA GLU A 14 -9.64 -11.30 -5.76
C GLU A 14 -10.47 -12.41 -6.39
N LEU A 15 -10.21 -12.73 -7.66
CA LEU A 15 -10.84 -13.84 -8.36
C LEU A 15 -10.56 -15.19 -7.69
N ALA A 16 -9.31 -15.44 -7.29
CA ALA A 16 -8.91 -16.69 -6.64
C ALA A 16 -9.57 -16.92 -5.28
N ARG A 17 -9.90 -15.85 -4.53
CA ARG A 17 -10.58 -15.98 -3.24
C ARG A 17 -12.04 -16.38 -3.37
N GLY A 18 -12.74 -15.93 -4.42
CA GLY A 18 -14.13 -16.27 -4.70
C GLY A 18 -15.18 -15.73 -3.70
N ASP A 19 -14.78 -15.12 -2.59
CA ASP A 19 -15.64 -14.58 -1.53
C ASP A 19 -15.88 -13.06 -1.65
N ARG A 20 -15.26 -12.41 -2.64
CA ARG A 20 -15.32 -10.95 -2.85
C ARG A 20 -16.05 -10.59 -4.14
N GLN A 21 -16.74 -9.45 -4.12
CA GLN A 21 -17.31 -8.87 -5.33
C GLN A 21 -16.18 -8.44 -6.29
N VAL A 22 -16.20 -8.98 -7.51
CA VAL A 22 -15.22 -8.66 -8.55
C VAL A 22 -15.24 -7.16 -8.88
N GLY A 23 -14.06 -6.56 -9.00
CA GLY A 23 -13.86 -5.14 -9.29
C GLY A 23 -13.60 -4.28 -8.06
N PHE A 24 -13.63 -4.85 -6.85
CA PHE A 24 -13.32 -4.13 -5.62
C PHE A 24 -11.85 -3.73 -5.55
N ALA A 25 -10.94 -4.62 -5.95
CA ALA A 25 -9.50 -4.36 -6.02
C ALA A 25 -9.17 -3.07 -6.81
N ARG A 26 -9.78 -2.91 -7.98
CA ARG A 26 -9.62 -1.72 -8.83
C ARG A 26 -10.15 -0.46 -8.17
N MET A 27 -11.40 -0.50 -7.72
CA MET A 27 -12.06 0.66 -7.07
C MET A 27 -11.29 1.13 -5.83
N GLN A 28 -10.80 0.19 -5.02
CA GLN A 28 -10.05 0.50 -3.81
C GLN A 28 -8.66 1.03 -4.12
N SER A 29 -7.94 0.43 -5.08
CA SER A 29 -6.59 0.86 -5.44
C SER A 29 -6.55 2.33 -5.88
N GLU A 30 -7.47 2.74 -6.76
CA GLU A 30 -7.56 4.13 -7.22
C GLU A 30 -7.90 5.12 -6.10
N ARG A 31 -8.76 4.71 -5.15
CA ARG A 31 -9.17 5.58 -4.04
C ARG A 31 -8.11 5.70 -2.96
N VAL A 32 -7.51 4.58 -2.55
CA VAL A 32 -6.53 4.50 -1.47
C VAL A 32 -5.20 5.14 -1.87
N HIS A 33 -4.82 5.02 -3.15
CA HIS A 33 -3.58 5.58 -3.67
C HIS A 33 -3.68 6.96 -4.31
N ARG A 34 -4.86 7.60 -4.25
CA ARG A 34 -5.15 8.88 -4.91
C ARG A 34 -4.12 9.97 -4.63
N TYR A 35 -3.64 10.09 -3.39
CA TYR A 35 -2.73 11.17 -3.01
C TYR A 35 -1.27 10.88 -3.37
N GLY A 36 -0.92 9.63 -3.71
CA GLY A 36 0.41 9.24 -4.21
C GLY A 36 1.60 9.40 -3.25
N GLU A 37 1.45 10.16 -2.18
CA GLU A 37 2.53 10.55 -1.28
C GLU A 37 2.66 9.60 -0.08
N TYR A 38 3.82 8.96 0.02
CA TYR A 38 4.17 8.07 1.13
C TYR A 38 5.63 8.23 1.51
N ASP A 39 5.93 8.14 2.81
CA ASP A 39 7.32 8.09 3.29
C ASP A 39 7.96 6.71 3.13
N PHE A 40 7.13 5.67 2.98
CA PHE A 40 7.55 4.29 2.91
C PHE A 40 6.53 3.45 2.15
N GLU A 41 7.01 2.54 1.31
CA GLU A 41 6.20 1.65 0.50
C GLU A 41 6.59 0.18 0.73
N ILE A 42 5.60 -0.67 0.96
CA ILE A 42 5.76 -2.11 1.13
C ILE A 42 5.17 -2.82 -0.08
N ASP A 43 5.96 -3.58 -0.83
CA ASP A 43 5.51 -4.33 -2.00
C ASP A 43 5.15 -5.79 -1.64
N THR A 44 3.86 -6.14 -1.74
CA THR A 44 3.34 -7.49 -1.42
C THR A 44 3.21 -8.42 -2.64
N HIS A 45 3.68 -7.95 -3.80
CA HIS A 45 3.88 -8.79 -4.97
C HIS A 45 5.30 -9.35 -5.00
N ARG A 46 6.29 -8.55 -4.59
CA ARG A 46 7.71 -8.94 -4.61
C ARG A 46 8.20 -9.58 -3.33
N ASN A 47 7.55 -9.30 -2.19
CA ASN A 47 7.93 -9.83 -0.89
C ASN A 47 6.82 -10.71 -0.31
N THR A 48 7.22 -11.68 0.51
CA THR A 48 6.34 -12.46 1.38
C THR A 48 5.76 -11.60 2.51
N SER A 49 4.69 -12.09 3.14
CA SER A 49 4.06 -11.39 4.26
C SER A 49 5.03 -11.20 5.44
N GLU A 50 5.87 -12.19 5.68
CA GLU A 50 6.90 -12.21 6.73
C GLU A 50 7.98 -11.16 6.47
N GLU A 51 8.47 -11.06 5.23
CA GLU A 51 9.45 -10.04 4.83
C GLU A 51 8.86 -8.64 4.94
N CYS A 52 7.61 -8.45 4.51
CA CYS A 52 6.90 -7.18 4.69
C CYS A 52 6.78 -6.78 6.17
N ALA A 53 6.43 -7.73 7.04
CA ALA A 53 6.32 -7.50 8.48
C ALA A 53 7.68 -7.15 9.11
N GLN A 54 8.75 -7.79 8.65
CA GLN A 54 10.11 -7.52 9.11
C GLN A 54 10.59 -6.12 8.68
N GLN A 55 10.36 -5.73 7.43
CA GLN A 55 10.65 -4.36 6.95
C GLN A 55 9.89 -3.30 7.77
N LEU A 56 8.61 -3.56 8.06
CA LEU A 56 7.80 -2.68 8.89
C LEU A 56 8.36 -2.56 10.32
N LYS A 57 8.78 -3.68 10.91
CA LYS A 57 9.39 -3.70 12.24
C LYS A 57 10.66 -2.86 12.29
N GLU A 58 11.55 -3.02 11.31
CA GLU A 58 12.79 -2.27 11.22
C GLU A 58 12.53 -0.77 11.07
N LEU A 59 11.55 -0.39 10.25
CA LEU A 59 11.13 1.00 10.11
C LEU A 59 10.65 1.58 11.44
N LEU A 60 9.79 0.87 12.17
CA LEU A 60 9.27 1.33 13.46
C LEU A 60 10.40 1.50 14.49
N LEU A 61 11.37 0.60 14.51
CA LEU A 61 12.52 0.67 15.42
C LEU A 61 13.51 1.78 15.05
N SER A 62 13.59 2.17 13.78
CA SER A 62 14.47 3.27 13.34
C SER A 62 14.08 4.64 13.93
N GLY A 63 12.84 4.79 14.40
CA GLY A 63 12.31 6.06 14.90
C GLY A 63 12.10 7.12 13.81
N GLN A 64 12.20 6.75 12.53
CA GLN A 64 11.96 7.66 11.41
C GLN A 64 10.52 8.20 11.48
N LYS A 65 10.39 9.53 11.54
CA LYS A 65 9.09 10.20 11.49
C LYS A 65 8.64 10.31 10.03
N GLY A 66 7.37 10.00 9.78
CA GLY A 66 6.75 10.26 8.49
C GLY A 66 6.48 11.76 8.29
N SER A 67 6.56 12.23 7.05
CA SER A 67 6.26 13.61 6.62
C SER A 67 5.31 13.66 5.41
N ALA A 68 4.80 12.51 4.96
CA ALA A 68 3.89 12.43 3.81
C ALA A 68 2.63 13.29 4.00
N PHE A 69 2.05 13.32 5.21
CA PHE A 69 0.89 14.17 5.47
C PHE A 69 1.21 15.66 5.42
N ASP A 70 2.41 16.07 5.79
CA ASP A 70 2.85 17.46 5.69
C ASP A 70 3.02 17.84 4.20
N ARG A 71 3.61 16.96 3.39
CA ARG A 71 3.72 17.15 1.92
C ARG A 71 2.34 17.21 1.26
N ILE A 72 1.43 16.31 1.60
CA ILE A 72 0.05 16.31 1.10
C ILE A 72 -0.65 17.62 1.47
N ARG A 73 -0.43 18.15 2.68
CA ARG A 73 -1.01 19.41 3.10
C ARG A 73 -0.46 20.58 2.29
N GLN A 74 0.85 20.63 2.04
CA GLN A 74 1.50 21.70 1.27
C GLN A 74 1.07 21.71 -0.21
N ASN A 75 0.85 20.54 -0.81
CA ASN A 75 0.47 20.40 -2.21
C ASN A 75 -1.03 20.63 -2.50
N ASN A 76 -1.86 20.73 -1.45
CA ASN A 76 -3.31 20.94 -1.56
C ASN A 76 -3.73 22.37 -1.11
N VAL A 77 -2.79 23.32 -1.07
CA VAL A 77 -3.02 24.75 -0.79
C VAL A 77 -2.78 25.56 -2.05
#